data_AF-A0A7J2WH12-F1
#
_entry.id   AF-A0A7J2WH12-F1
#
_cell.length_a   1.000
_cell.length_b   1.000
_cell.length_c   1.000
_cell.angle_alpha   90.00
_cell.angle_beta   90.00
_cell.angle_gamma   90.00
#
_symmetry.space_group_name_H-M   'P 1'
#
loop_
_entity.id
_entity.type
_entity.pdbx_description
1 polymer ?
#
loop_
_entity_poly.entity_id
_entity_poly.type
_entity_poly.pdbx_seq_one_letter_code
_entity_poly.pdbx_strand_id
1 'polypeptide(L)'
;RNIPFLAVMVIFFCVFGAYVIRNSVVDIVATLVIGVIAYVLNRYKFPTAPMAIGFVLGPLAEKYFRRSLDIAFGNPLVFISSPIGQFIYIATVLSIITPTLYARFKARKNVKS
;
A
#
# COMPACT_ATOMS: atom_id res chain seq x y z
N ARG A 1 -3.57 28.93 26.69
CA ARG A 1 -2.96 29.71 25.58
C ARG A 1 -1.44 29.52 25.57
N ASN A 2 -0.92 28.28 25.44
CA ASN A 2 0.54 27.95 25.37
C ASN A 2 0.82 26.71 24.46
N ILE A 3 -0.17 26.28 23.67
CA ILE A 3 -0.08 25.10 22.78
C ILE A 3 1.08 25.08 21.75
N PRO A 4 1.60 26.20 21.20
CA PRO A 4 2.69 26.09 20.21
C PRO A 4 3.99 25.53 20.79
N PHE A 5 4.29 25.78 22.07
CA PHE A 5 5.54 25.31 22.68
C PHE A 5 5.59 23.78 22.83
N LEU A 6 4.46 23.14 23.18
CA LEU A 6 4.38 21.69 23.24
C LEU A 6 4.59 21.05 21.86
N ALA A 7 3.96 21.60 20.82
CA ALA A 7 4.09 21.07 19.47
C ALA A 7 5.54 21.12 18.97
N VAL A 8 6.24 22.24 19.20
CA VAL A 8 7.66 22.39 18.84
C VAL A 8 8.50 21.36 19.59
N MET A 9 8.31 21.19 20.90
CA MET A 9 9.06 20.21 21.69
C MET A 9 8.84 18.76 21.21
N VAL A 10 7.60 18.39 20.88
CA VAL A 10 7.27 17.05 20.36
C VAL A 10 7.93 16.81 19.01
N ILE A 11 7.89 17.79 18.09
CA ILE A 11 8.52 17.66 16.77
C ILE A 11 10.04 17.52 16.92
N PHE A 12 10.67 18.33 17.77
CA PHE A 12 12.10 18.19 18.08
C PHE A 12 12.43 16.81 18.63
N PHE A 13 11.63 16.30 19.57
CA PHE A 13 11.86 14.98 20.17
C PHE A 13 11.67 13.83 19.17
N CYS A 14 10.69 13.92 18.25
CA CYS A 14 10.52 12.94 17.17
C CYS A 14 11.72 12.91 16.21
N VAL A 15 12.23 14.06 15.81
CA VAL A 15 13.41 14.15 14.93
C VAL A 15 14.66 13.63 15.65
N PHE A 16 14.83 13.98 16.94
CA PHE A 16 15.95 13.50 17.75
C PHE A 16 15.88 11.99 17.98
N GLY A 17 14.68 11.44 18.25
CA GLY A 17 14.45 10.00 18.36
C GLY A 17 14.81 9.25 17.08
N ALA A 18 14.44 9.78 15.90
CA ALA A 18 14.81 9.17 14.62
C ALA A 18 16.33 9.15 14.40
N TYR A 19 17.05 10.20 14.83
CA TYR A 19 18.51 10.27 14.73
C TYR A 19 19.22 9.22 15.60
N VAL A 20 18.75 9.01 16.84
CA VAL A 20 19.41 8.11 17.82
C VAL A 20 19.39 6.64 17.39
N ILE A 21 18.40 6.19 16.61
CA ILE A 21 18.21 4.76 16.32
C ILE A 21 19.25 4.21 15.32
N ARG A 22 19.57 4.96 14.26
CA ARG A 22 20.49 4.51 13.20
C ARG A 22 21.64 5.47 12.90
N ASN A 23 21.72 6.62 13.59
CA ASN A 23 22.69 7.69 13.30
C ASN A 23 22.81 7.99 11.79
N SER A 24 21.66 7.97 11.10
CA SER A 24 21.58 8.08 9.64
C SER A 24 20.76 9.31 9.29
N VAL A 25 21.36 10.19 8.49
CA VAL A 25 20.70 11.38 7.93
C VAL A 25 19.50 11.01 7.06
N VAL A 26 19.48 9.80 6.49
CA VAL A 26 18.36 9.33 5.64
C VAL A 26 17.10 9.11 6.48
N ASP A 27 17.21 8.54 7.69
CA ASP A 27 16.07 8.32 8.59
C ASP A 27 15.47 9.65 9.08
N ILE A 28 16.30 10.67 9.30
CA ILE A 28 15.84 12.03 9.63
C ILE A 28 15.00 12.61 8.49
N VAL A 29 15.54 12.58 7.27
CA VAL A 29 14.85 13.12 6.09
C VAL A 29 13.54 12.36 5.84
N ALA A 30 13.56 11.04 5.95
CA ALA A 30 12.36 10.21 5.79
C ALA A 30 11.30 10.54 6.85
N THR A 31 11.70 10.69 8.12
CA THR A 31 10.78 11.06 9.21
C THR A 31 10.14 12.43 8.97
N LEU A 32 10.91 13.40 8.48
CA LEU A 32 10.41 14.74 8.18
C LEU A 32 9.44 14.72 6.99
N VAL A 33 9.76 14.00 5.92
CA VAL A 33 8.89 13.83 4.75
C VAL A 33 7.58 13.13 5.12
N ILE A 34 7.66 12.01 5.85
CA ILE A 34 6.47 11.26 6.29
C ILE A 34 5.62 12.10 7.26
N GLY A 35 6.25 12.87 8.15
CA GLY A 35 5.55 13.79 9.06
C GLY A 35 4.76 14.87 8.32
N VAL A 36 5.35 15.47 7.28
CA VAL A 36 4.66 16.45 6.41
C VAL A 36 3.51 15.78 5.65
N ILE A 37 3.72 14.60 5.08
CA ILE A 37 2.67 13.84 4.38
C ILE A 37 1.52 13.51 5.34
N ALA A 38 1.82 13.06 6.56
CA ALA A 38 0.81 12.74 7.58
C ALA A 38 0.00 13.99 7.99
N TYR A 39 0.64 15.15 8.11
CA TYR A 39 -0.04 16.43 8.36
C TYR A 39 -1.01 16.79 7.22
N VAL A 40 -0.58 16.63 5.97
CA VAL A 40 -1.43 16.86 4.80
C VAL A 40 -2.62 15.90 4.79
N LEU A 41 -2.39 14.61 5.02
CA LEU A 41 -3.46 13.62 5.06
C LEU A 41 -4.45 13.87 6.22
N ASN A 42 -3.97 14.37 7.36
CA ASN A 42 -4.85 14.80 8.45
C ASN A 42 -5.72 15.99 8.03
N ARG A 43 -5.17 16.94 7.27
CA ARG A 43 -5.91 18.09 6.71
C ARG A 43 -7.06 17.66 5.79
N TYR A 44 -6.90 16.57 5.04
CA TYR A 44 -7.93 15.99 4.19
C TYR A 44 -8.94 15.08 4.93
N LYS A 45 -8.87 15.00 6.27
CA LYS A 45 -9.73 14.15 7.11
C LYS A 45 -9.77 12.68 6.67
N PHE A 46 -8.63 12.15 6.20
CA PHE A 46 -8.55 10.72 5.94
C PHE A 46 -8.88 9.94 7.23
N PRO A 47 -9.74 8.91 7.15
CA PRO A 47 -10.04 8.11 8.32
C PRO A 47 -8.76 7.46 8.86
N THR A 48 -8.63 7.42 10.18
CA THR A 48 -7.46 6.86 10.87
C THR A 48 -7.31 5.35 10.65
N ALA A 49 -8.42 4.66 10.35
CA ALA A 49 -8.44 3.22 10.10
C ALA A 49 -7.57 2.79 8.88
N PRO A 50 -7.75 3.35 7.66
CA PRO A 50 -6.87 3.06 6.53
C PRO A 50 -5.39 3.35 6.78
N MET A 51 -5.06 4.42 7.51
CA MET A 51 -3.67 4.73 7.87
C MET A 51 -3.06 3.64 8.75
N ALA A 52 -3.78 3.21 9.79
CA ALA A 52 -3.31 2.16 10.70
C ALA A 52 -3.11 0.83 9.95
N ILE A 53 -4.07 0.48 9.08
CA ILE A 53 -4.00 -0.71 8.22
C ILE A 53 -2.79 -0.59 7.30
N GLY A 54 -2.60 0.54 6.60
CA GLY A 54 -1.44 0.77 5.74
C GLY A 54 -0.10 0.70 6.48
N PHE A 55 -0.03 1.21 7.71
CA PHE A 55 1.18 1.16 8.53
C PHE A 55 1.56 -0.28 8.93
N VAL A 56 0.57 -1.12 9.25
CA VAL A 56 0.81 -2.55 9.55
C VAL A 56 1.10 -3.33 8.27
N LEU A 57 0.37 -3.07 7.18
CA LEU A 57 0.55 -3.77 5.91
C LEU A 57 1.84 -3.38 5.20
N GLY A 58 2.37 -2.17 5.37
CA GLY A 58 3.62 -1.72 4.76
C GLY A 58 4.79 -2.69 4.95
N PRO A 59 5.21 -2.99 6.19
CA PRO A 59 6.31 -3.92 6.45
C PRO A 59 5.97 -5.36 6.04
N LEU A 60 4.70 -5.75 6.12
CA LEU A 60 4.26 -7.06 5.63
C LEU A 60 4.43 -7.15 4.12
N ALA A 61 3.96 -6.15 3.38
CA ALA A 61 4.08 -6.07 1.93
C ALA A 61 5.55 -6.10 1.49
N GLU A 62 6.42 -5.31 2.14
CA GLU A 62 7.86 -5.35 1.86
C GLU A 62 8.47 -6.72 2.16
N LYS A 63 8.09 -7.35 3.26
CA LYS A 63 8.56 -8.69 3.64
C LYS A 63 8.13 -9.76 2.64
N TYR A 64 6.86 -9.76 2.22
CA TYR A 64 6.36 -10.70 1.22
C TYR A 64 6.96 -10.42 -0.16
N PHE A 65 7.16 -9.16 -0.51
CA PHE A 65 7.82 -8.76 -1.76
C PHE A 65 9.27 -9.26 -1.81
N ARG A 66 10.07 -8.97 -0.78
CA ARG A 66 11.44 -9.48 -0.66
C ARG A 66 11.49 -11.00 -0.68
N ARG A 67 10.63 -11.65 0.10
CA ARG A 67 10.56 -13.12 0.16
C ARG A 67 10.25 -13.72 -1.21
N SER A 68 9.31 -13.14 -1.96
CA SER A 68 9.00 -13.58 -3.32
C SER A 68 10.17 -13.37 -4.27
N LEU A 69 10.92 -12.27 -4.16
CA LEU A 69 12.12 -12.01 -4.96
C LEU A 69 13.26 -12.98 -4.64
N ASP A 70 13.47 -13.29 -3.37
CA ASP A 70 14.49 -14.24 -2.91
C ASP A 70 14.18 -15.66 -3.40
N ILE A 71 12.92 -16.10 -3.30
CA ILE A 71 12.47 -17.39 -3.85
C ILE A 71 12.62 -17.42 -5.37
N ALA A 72 12.51 -16.27 -6.03
CA ALA A 72 12.63 -16.12 -7.47
C ALA A 72 14.08 -16.03 -7.98
N PHE A 73 15.10 -16.14 -7.12
CA PHE A 73 16.51 -15.93 -7.47
C PHE A 73 16.74 -14.62 -8.26
N GLY A 74 16.00 -13.55 -7.90
CA GLY A 74 16.12 -12.25 -8.55
C GLY A 74 15.51 -12.14 -9.95
N ASN A 75 14.78 -13.15 -10.45
CA ASN A 75 14.16 -13.11 -11.77
C ASN A 75 12.71 -12.58 -11.69
N PRO A 76 12.40 -11.37 -12.18
CA PRO A 76 11.07 -10.76 -12.07
C PRO A 76 9.98 -11.52 -12.86
N LEU A 77 10.37 -12.44 -13.75
CA LEU A 77 9.47 -13.33 -14.48
C LEU A 77 8.78 -14.38 -13.59
N VAL A 78 9.17 -14.56 -12.34
CA VAL A 78 8.53 -15.53 -11.42
C VAL A 78 7.13 -15.11 -11.00
N PHE A 79 6.76 -13.82 -11.09
CA PHE A 79 5.37 -13.41 -10.89
C PHE A 79 4.43 -13.97 -11.98
N ILE A 80 4.96 -14.23 -13.18
CA ILE A 80 4.22 -14.80 -14.30
C ILE A 80 4.40 -16.33 -14.35
N SER A 81 5.60 -16.82 -14.01
CA SER A 81 5.96 -18.24 -14.08
C SER A 81 5.61 -19.03 -12.81
N SER A 82 5.20 -18.37 -11.72
CA SER A 82 4.69 -19.05 -10.54
C SER A 82 3.38 -19.76 -10.86
N PRO A 83 3.24 -21.06 -10.57
CA PRO A 83 2.01 -21.82 -10.86
C PRO A 83 0.77 -21.22 -10.17
N ILE A 84 0.93 -20.59 -9.00
CA ILE A 84 -0.13 -19.83 -8.32
C ILE A 84 -0.47 -18.51 -9.04
N GLY A 85 0.53 -17.78 -9.53
CA GLY A 85 0.34 -16.52 -10.26
C GLY A 85 -0.44 -16.74 -11.55
N GLN A 86 -0.09 -17.80 -12.29
CA GLN A 86 -0.78 -18.19 -13.51
C GLN A 86 -2.24 -18.58 -13.25
N PHE A 87 -2.52 -19.32 -12.17
CA PHE A 87 -3.88 -19.68 -11.77
C PHE A 87 -4.74 -18.45 -11.43
N ILE A 88 -4.19 -17.50 -10.67
CA ILE A 88 -4.89 -16.24 -10.32
C ILE A 88 -5.12 -15.36 -11.55
N TYR A 89 -4.15 -15.30 -12.46
CA TYR A 89 -4.30 -14.55 -13.71
C TYR A 89 -5.41 -15.14 -14.59
N ILE A 90 -5.42 -16.47 -14.77
CA ILE A 90 -6.46 -17.19 -15.50
C ILE A 90 -7.83 -16.97 -14.82
N ALA A 91 -7.91 -17.10 -13.50
CA ALA A 91 -9.14 -16.87 -12.74
C ALA A 91 -9.66 -15.42 -12.87
N THR A 92 -8.76 -14.43 -12.87
CA THR A 92 -9.10 -13.02 -13.07
C THR A 92 -9.66 -12.79 -14.47
N VAL A 93 -9.01 -13.34 -15.50
CA VAL A 93 -9.46 -13.26 -16.90
C VAL A 93 -10.83 -13.92 -17.07
N LEU A 94 -11.04 -15.12 -16.51
CA LEU A 94 -12.34 -15.80 -16.51
C LEU A 94 -13.41 -14.97 -15.79
N SER A 95 -13.10 -14.38 -14.64
CA SER A 95 -14.05 -13.57 -13.86
C SER A 95 -14.46 -12.28 -14.57
N ILE A 96 -13.61 -11.71 -15.44
CA ILE A 96 -13.96 -10.55 -16.29
C ILE A 96 -14.81 -10.97 -17.49
N ILE A 97 -14.49 -12.12 -18.10
CA ILE A 97 -15.14 -12.65 -19.30
C ILE A 97 -16.56 -13.18 -18.99
N THR A 98 -16.73 -13.83 -17.83
CA THR A 98 -18.00 -14.46 -17.44
C THR A 98 -19.18 -13.47 -17.37
N PRO A 99 -19.11 -12.35 -16.62
CA PRO A 99 -20.22 -11.39 -16.56
C PRO A 99 -20.39 -10.60 -17.87
N THR A 100 -19.33 -10.35 -18.63
CA THR A 100 -19.40 -9.59 -19.89
C THR A 100 -20.04 -10.39 -21.04
N LEU A 101 -19.76 -11.69 -21.15
CA LEU A 101 -20.49 -12.56 -22.08
C LEU A 101 -21.94 -12.80 -21.62
N TYR A 102 -22.17 -13.05 -20.33
CA TYR A 102 -23.53 -13.29 -19.83
C TYR A 102 -24.43 -12.04 -19.98
N ALA A 103 -23.87 -10.83 -19.80
CA ALA A 103 -24.56 -9.58 -20.06
C ALA A 103 -24.88 -9.39 -21.56
N ARG A 104 -23.95 -9.74 -22.46
CA ARG A 104 -24.20 -9.71 -23.92
C ARG A 104 -25.26 -10.70 -24.38
N PHE A 105 -25.33 -11.90 -23.79
CA PHE A 105 -26.37 -12.88 -24.12
C PHE A 105 -27.74 -12.56 -23.49
N LYS A 106 -27.78 -11.99 -22.27
CA LYS A 106 -29.05 -11.60 -21.62
C LYS A 106 -29.69 -10.35 -22.25
N ALA A 107 -28.89 -9.44 -22.82
CA ALA A 107 -29.39 -8.26 -23.56
C ALA A 107 -30.13 -8.62 -24.86
N ARG A 108 -29.92 -9.81 -25.43
CA ARG A 108 -30.62 -10.25 -26.65
C ARG A 108 -32.00 -10.88 -26.39
N LYS A 109 -32.34 -11.22 -25.14
CA LYS A 109 -33.62 -11.90 -24.82
C LYS A 109 -34.78 -10.94 -24.53
N ASN A 110 -34.54 -9.64 -24.33
CA ASN A 110 -35.57 -8.63 -24.03
C ASN A 110 -36.04 -7.80 -25.26
N VAL A 111 -35.63 -8.15 -26.48
CA VAL A 111 -36.06 -7.43 -27.72
C VAL A 111 -37.01 -8.29 -28.58
N LYS A 112 -37.41 -9.47 -28.10
CA LYS A 112 -38.34 -10.36 -28.82
C LYS A 112 -39.46 -10.87 -27.91
N SER A 113 -40.10 -9.94 -27.20
CA SER A 113 -41.46 -10.15 -26.67
C SER A 113 -42.47 -9.52 -27.62
#